data_AF-A0A166YPE5-F1
#
_entry.id   AF-A0A166YPE5-F1
#
_cell.length_a   1.000
_cell.length_b   1.000
_cell.length_c   1.000
_cell.angle_alpha   90.00
_cell.angle_beta   90.00
_cell.angle_gamma   90.00
#
_symmetry.space_group_name_H-M   'P 1'
#
loop_
_entity.id
_entity.type
_entity.pdbx_description
1 polymer ?
#
loop_
_entity_poly.entity_id
_entity_poly.type
_entity_poly.pdbx_seq_one_letter_code
_entity_poly.pdbx_strand_id
1 'polypeptide(L)'
;MSVHASSHGQAPSSEVARWEQEFETLKPAIIQSNTDLSHVLSLSALLEIQTFYFSANPEAPPHIQRINYLRAFNTARSLISTVLEQESRSKFLTHATNQIFRSLIDAACIVTSILYSTSAPPDMSPNDANQLAQHAAAVLHRCSVEESDLPHRIGVIIETFWNIRHLIPRIEIGPRAWSDRLGVGMSFWCLELYKRGIRAAQMNSETAAAANRADELIHAHCRKRQNRAQHSTESPAVENGVPASTALQSAATSVSHPSNMLQPMAMGPDIFQEIDWSMFTDDFGWIGDEGVLLGLP
;
A
#
# COMPACT_ATOMS: atom_id res chain seq x y z
N MET A 1 -23.43 -0.47 17.91
CA MET A 1 -22.20 -0.07 17.19
C MET A 1 -22.46 1.11 16.25
N SER A 2 -23.08 0.91 15.08
CA SER A 2 -23.27 1.97 14.06
C SER A 2 -23.97 3.24 14.56
N VAL A 3 -25.06 3.11 15.34
CA VAL A 3 -25.77 4.27 15.93
C VAL A 3 -24.91 5.07 16.92
N HIS A 4 -24.03 4.39 17.68
CA HIS A 4 -23.13 5.06 18.62
C HIS A 4 -22.05 5.84 17.88
N ALA A 5 -21.41 5.21 16.88
CA ALA A 5 -20.39 5.86 16.08
C ALA A 5 -20.95 6.96 15.17
N SER A 6 -22.21 6.86 14.73
CA SER A 6 -22.88 7.90 13.95
C SER A 6 -23.26 9.11 14.80
N SER A 7 -23.65 8.91 16.06
CA SER A 7 -24.02 10.02 16.95
C SER A 7 -22.83 10.74 17.58
N HIS A 8 -21.70 10.05 17.79
CA HIS A 8 -20.52 10.61 18.45
C HIS A 8 -19.33 10.83 17.52
N GLY A 9 -19.41 10.39 16.26
CA GLY A 9 -18.31 10.42 15.27
C GLY A 9 -17.14 9.45 15.56
N GLN A 10 -17.13 8.85 16.75
CA GLN A 10 -16.06 7.96 17.23
C GLN A 10 -16.60 6.99 18.31
N ALA A 11 -15.91 5.87 18.52
CA ALA A 11 -16.16 4.95 19.61
C ALA A 11 -14.91 4.86 20.53
N PRO A 12 -15.04 5.09 21.84
CA PRO A 12 -13.93 4.91 22.77
C PRO A 12 -13.41 3.47 22.76
N SER A 13 -12.10 3.28 22.98
CA SER A 13 -11.48 1.94 22.96
C SER A 13 -12.07 1.00 24.02
N SER A 14 -12.50 1.55 25.15
CA SER A 14 -13.19 0.81 26.21
C SER A 14 -14.56 0.30 25.76
N GLU A 15 -15.28 1.10 24.97
CA GLU A 15 -16.60 0.76 24.44
C GLU A 15 -16.48 -0.32 23.36
N VAL A 16 -15.49 -0.21 22.47
CA VAL A 16 -15.21 -1.27 21.48
C VAL A 16 -14.80 -2.57 22.19
N ALA A 17 -13.98 -2.52 23.23
CA ALA A 17 -13.62 -3.69 24.03
C ALA A 17 -14.83 -4.34 24.72
N ARG A 18 -15.80 -3.52 25.17
CA ARG A 18 -17.07 -4.02 25.70
C ARG A 18 -17.86 -4.79 24.65
N TRP A 19 -17.95 -4.26 23.41
CA TRP A 19 -18.62 -4.96 22.31
C TRP A 19 -17.95 -6.28 21.95
N GLU A 20 -16.60 -6.36 21.95
CA GLU A 20 -15.88 -7.63 21.77
C GLU A 20 -16.25 -8.65 22.85
N GLN A 21 -16.27 -8.23 24.12
CA GLN A 21 -16.60 -9.11 25.24
C GLN A 21 -18.05 -9.60 25.18
N GLU A 22 -18.99 -8.71 24.84
CA GLU A 22 -20.40 -9.06 24.64
C GLU A 22 -20.55 -10.07 23.49
N PHE A 23 -19.83 -9.87 22.38
CA PHE A 23 -19.84 -10.80 21.25
C PHE A 23 -19.32 -12.19 21.65
N GLU A 24 -18.18 -12.28 22.33
CA GLU A 24 -17.64 -13.57 22.80
C GLU A 24 -18.57 -14.26 23.80
N THR A 25 -19.28 -13.48 24.63
CA THR A 25 -20.28 -14.03 25.57
C THR A 25 -21.51 -14.58 24.85
N LEU A 26 -21.97 -13.92 23.79
CA LEU A 26 -23.16 -14.32 23.02
C LEU A 26 -22.86 -15.43 21.99
N LYS A 27 -21.60 -15.57 21.58
CA LYS A 27 -21.17 -16.48 20.52
C LYS A 27 -21.66 -17.93 20.70
N PRO A 28 -21.61 -18.57 21.88
CA PRO A 28 -22.14 -19.94 22.05
C PRO A 28 -23.66 -20.05 21.88
N ALA A 29 -24.40 -18.96 22.14
CA ALA A 29 -25.86 -18.95 21.99
C ALA A 29 -26.28 -18.74 20.53
N ILE A 30 -25.51 -17.95 19.78
CA ILE A 30 -25.77 -17.62 18.37
C ILE A 30 -25.22 -18.70 17.43
N ILE A 31 -24.02 -19.21 17.72
CA ILE A 31 -23.31 -20.20 16.89
C ILE A 31 -23.43 -21.57 17.54
N GLN A 32 -24.55 -22.24 17.26
CA GLN A 32 -24.86 -23.54 17.84
C GLN A 32 -24.18 -24.71 17.10
N SER A 33 -23.76 -24.49 15.85
CA SER A 33 -23.05 -25.49 15.05
C SER A 33 -21.65 -24.98 14.71
N ASN A 34 -20.64 -25.84 14.90
CA ASN A 34 -19.25 -25.51 14.59
C ASN A 34 -18.93 -25.96 13.16
N THR A 35 -19.30 -25.13 12.20
CA THR A 35 -19.00 -25.31 10.77
C THR A 35 -17.91 -24.36 10.30
N ASP A 36 -17.22 -24.73 9.24
CA ASP A 36 -16.25 -23.90 8.53
C ASP A 36 -16.82 -22.50 8.20
N LEU A 37 -18.08 -22.44 7.72
CA LEU A 37 -18.78 -21.18 7.44
C LEU A 37 -19.05 -20.36 8.72
N SER A 38 -19.53 -20.99 9.79
CA SER A 38 -19.78 -20.28 11.05
C SER A 38 -18.51 -19.70 11.67
N HIS A 39 -17.36 -20.35 11.47
CA HIS A 39 -16.06 -19.82 11.90
C HIS A 39 -15.69 -18.57 11.09
N VAL A 40 -15.84 -18.60 9.76
CA VAL A 40 -15.62 -17.43 8.88
C VAL A 40 -16.54 -16.27 9.26
N LEU A 41 -17.83 -16.54 9.48
CA LEU A 41 -18.80 -15.51 9.88
C LEU A 41 -18.47 -14.95 11.27
N SER A 42 -18.02 -15.79 12.21
CA SER A 42 -17.58 -15.32 13.53
C SER A 42 -16.36 -14.40 13.44
N LEU A 43 -15.37 -14.76 12.63
CA LEU A 43 -14.18 -13.92 12.42
C LEU A 43 -14.55 -12.62 11.70
N SER A 44 -15.47 -12.67 10.74
CA SER A 44 -15.97 -11.50 10.01
C SER A 44 -16.68 -10.52 10.94
N ALA A 45 -17.55 -11.02 11.83
CA ALA A 45 -18.25 -10.20 12.82
C ALA A 45 -17.29 -9.58 13.85
N LEU A 46 -16.32 -10.37 14.34
CA LEU A 46 -15.29 -9.87 15.26
C LEU A 46 -14.43 -8.78 14.60
N LEU A 47 -14.05 -8.98 13.33
CA LEU A 47 -13.29 -7.99 12.58
C LEU A 47 -14.09 -6.70 12.39
N GLU A 48 -15.40 -6.79 12.10
CA GLU A 48 -16.28 -5.63 11.98
C GLU A 48 -16.29 -4.81 13.28
N ILE A 49 -16.39 -5.45 14.45
CA ILE A 49 -16.25 -4.78 15.76
C ILE A 49 -14.88 -4.10 15.87
N GLN A 50 -13.81 -4.81 15.51
CA GLN A 50 -12.44 -4.33 15.65
C GLN A 50 -12.07 -3.18 14.72
N THR A 51 -12.76 -3.00 13.60
CA THR A 51 -12.57 -1.84 12.74
C THR A 51 -12.81 -0.52 13.48
N PHE A 52 -13.66 -0.52 14.51
CA PHE A 52 -13.91 0.66 15.33
C PHE A 52 -12.71 1.10 16.19
N TYR A 53 -11.69 0.26 16.38
CA TYR A 53 -10.45 0.72 17.03
C TYR A 53 -9.66 1.73 16.20
N PHE A 54 -9.91 1.79 14.91
CA PHE A 54 -9.26 2.71 13.99
C PHE A 54 -9.97 4.07 13.91
N SER A 55 -11.15 4.21 14.55
CA SER A 55 -11.67 5.54 14.89
C SER A 55 -10.58 6.28 15.65
N ALA A 56 -10.19 7.49 15.21
CA ALA A 56 -9.31 8.32 16.01
C ALA A 56 -9.97 8.57 17.38
N ASN A 57 -9.53 7.86 18.43
CA ASN A 57 -9.77 8.23 19.81
C ASN A 57 -8.48 8.86 20.36
N PRO A 58 -8.37 10.19 20.35
CA PRO A 58 -7.16 10.91 20.76
C PRO A 58 -6.85 10.73 22.26
N GLU A 59 -7.77 10.20 23.06
CA GLU A 59 -7.57 10.02 24.50
C GLU A 59 -6.80 8.74 24.86
N ALA A 60 -6.75 7.76 23.94
CA ALA A 60 -6.05 6.50 24.20
C ALA A 60 -4.52 6.67 24.04
N PRO A 61 -3.70 6.20 24.99
CA PRO A 61 -2.25 6.22 24.84
C PRO A 61 -1.80 5.45 23.57
N PRO A 62 -0.75 5.90 22.85
CA PRO A 62 -0.31 5.28 21.59
C PRO A 62 -0.02 3.78 21.68
N HIS A 63 0.49 3.31 22.82
CA HIS A 63 0.77 1.89 23.04
C HIS A 63 -0.52 1.05 23.12
N ILE A 64 -1.60 1.58 23.70
CA ILE A 64 -2.92 0.92 23.76
C ILE A 64 -3.54 0.88 22.36
N GLN A 65 -3.45 1.98 21.60
CA GLN A 65 -3.92 2.03 20.22
C GLN A 65 -3.20 0.96 19.37
N ARG A 66 -1.87 0.86 19.50
CA ARG A 66 -1.07 -0.16 18.81
C ARG A 66 -1.52 -1.58 19.16
N ILE A 67 -1.80 -1.88 20.43
CA ILE A 67 -2.30 -3.20 20.85
C ILE A 67 -3.63 -3.52 20.15
N ASN A 68 -4.53 -2.54 20.07
CA ASN A 68 -5.83 -2.73 19.42
C ASN A 68 -5.70 -2.91 17.90
N TYR A 69 -4.81 -2.18 17.23
CA TYR A 69 -4.51 -2.40 15.81
C TYR A 69 -3.96 -3.80 15.57
N LEU A 70 -3.03 -4.26 16.41
CA LEU A 70 -2.47 -5.61 16.30
C LEU A 70 -3.51 -6.70 16.61
N ARG A 71 -4.51 -6.42 17.43
CA ARG A 71 -5.65 -7.33 17.64
C ARG A 71 -6.46 -7.49 16.35
N ALA A 72 -6.87 -6.38 15.73
CA ALA A 72 -7.57 -6.38 14.46
C ALA A 72 -6.76 -7.05 13.33
N PHE A 73 -5.45 -6.79 13.29
CA PHE A 73 -4.51 -7.42 12.38
C PHE A 73 -4.54 -8.95 12.48
N ASN A 74 -4.48 -9.48 13.70
CA ASN A 74 -4.46 -10.92 13.91
C ASN A 74 -5.80 -11.56 13.53
N THR A 75 -6.93 -10.93 13.84
CA THR A 75 -8.25 -11.39 13.37
C THR A 75 -8.33 -11.38 11.84
N ALA A 76 -7.89 -10.31 11.19
CA ALA A 76 -7.87 -10.19 9.74
C ALA A 76 -7.02 -11.29 9.08
N ARG A 77 -5.83 -11.55 9.62
CA ARG A 77 -4.95 -12.64 9.14
C ARG A 77 -5.60 -14.01 9.30
N SER A 78 -6.21 -14.28 10.45
CA SER A 78 -6.94 -15.52 10.68
C SER A 78 -8.09 -15.68 9.70
N LEU A 79 -8.88 -14.63 9.46
CA LEU A 79 -9.97 -14.63 8.49
C LEU A 79 -9.47 -14.98 7.08
N ILE A 80 -8.43 -14.29 6.59
CA ILE A 80 -7.85 -14.55 5.27
C ILE A 80 -7.33 -15.99 5.18
N SER A 81 -6.57 -16.45 6.19
CA SER A 81 -6.02 -17.81 6.21
C SER A 81 -7.12 -18.87 6.18
N THR A 82 -8.15 -18.74 7.02
CA THR A 82 -9.27 -19.67 7.09
C THR A 82 -10.04 -19.72 5.78
N VAL A 83 -10.27 -18.57 5.16
CA VAL A 83 -11.00 -18.49 3.89
C VAL A 83 -10.19 -19.06 2.73
N LEU A 84 -8.87 -18.83 2.67
CA LEU A 84 -8.00 -19.41 1.64
C LEU A 84 -7.87 -20.94 1.79
N GLU A 85 -7.88 -21.47 3.02
CA GLU A 85 -7.95 -22.90 3.27
C GLU A 85 -9.27 -23.49 2.77
N GLN A 86 -10.40 -22.86 3.08
CA GLN A 86 -11.71 -23.30 2.59
C GLN A 86 -11.79 -23.24 1.07
N GLU A 87 -11.27 -22.18 0.47
CA GLU A 87 -11.19 -22.02 -0.98
C GLU A 87 -10.47 -23.19 -1.65
N SER A 88 -9.35 -23.65 -1.08
CA SER A 88 -8.60 -24.79 -1.60
C SER A 88 -9.39 -26.11 -1.57
N ARG A 89 -10.41 -26.21 -0.70
CA ARG A 89 -11.22 -27.42 -0.48
C ARG A 89 -12.55 -27.38 -1.22
N SER A 90 -13.19 -26.22 -1.35
CA SER A 90 -14.58 -26.10 -1.77
C SER A 90 -14.89 -24.97 -2.76
N LYS A 91 -13.89 -24.22 -3.24
CA LYS A 91 -14.11 -23.02 -4.10
C LYS A 91 -15.06 -22.00 -3.47
N PHE A 92 -14.94 -21.84 -2.16
CA PHE A 92 -15.78 -20.98 -1.33
C PHE A 92 -15.90 -19.55 -1.84
N LEU A 93 -14.81 -18.97 -2.35
CA LEU A 93 -14.72 -17.56 -2.76
C LEU A 93 -15.38 -17.28 -4.10
N THR A 94 -15.43 -18.26 -5.02
CA THR A 94 -16.14 -18.12 -6.30
C THR A 94 -17.63 -17.81 -6.12
N HIS A 95 -18.20 -18.19 -4.98
CA HIS A 95 -19.60 -17.95 -4.63
C HIS A 95 -19.75 -17.14 -3.33
N ALA A 96 -18.72 -16.39 -2.95
CA ALA A 96 -18.75 -15.56 -1.75
C ALA A 96 -19.90 -14.56 -1.83
N THR A 97 -20.71 -14.50 -0.78
CA THR A 97 -21.75 -13.47 -0.66
C THR A 97 -21.08 -12.10 -0.49
N ASN A 98 -21.83 -11.04 -0.80
CA ASN A 98 -21.35 -9.66 -0.64
C ASN A 98 -20.82 -9.37 0.79
N GLN A 99 -21.43 -9.98 1.81
CA GLN A 99 -20.97 -9.82 3.19
C GLN A 99 -19.57 -10.39 3.40
N ILE A 100 -19.30 -11.61 2.91
CA ILE A 100 -17.99 -12.26 3.02
C ILE A 100 -16.95 -11.43 2.25
N PHE A 101 -17.28 -11.03 1.02
CA PHE A 101 -16.41 -10.20 0.20
C PHE A 101 -16.05 -8.88 0.91
N ARG A 102 -17.02 -8.18 1.49
CA ARG A 102 -16.77 -6.93 2.22
C ARG A 102 -15.85 -7.12 3.42
N SER A 103 -16.07 -8.16 4.24
CA SER A 103 -15.17 -8.47 5.36
C SER A 103 -13.75 -8.81 4.91
N LEU A 104 -13.60 -9.43 3.73
CA LEU A 104 -12.30 -9.71 3.13
C LEU A 104 -11.58 -8.45 2.62
N ILE A 105 -12.32 -7.45 2.10
CA ILE A 105 -11.72 -6.15 1.77
C ILE A 105 -11.18 -5.48 3.04
N ASP A 106 -11.96 -5.42 4.11
CA ASP A 106 -11.52 -4.86 5.38
C ASP A 106 -10.28 -5.61 5.92
N ALA A 107 -10.30 -6.95 5.87
CA ALA A 107 -9.17 -7.77 6.29
C ALA A 107 -7.91 -7.50 5.47
N ALA A 108 -8.02 -7.49 4.14
CA ALA A 108 -6.90 -7.24 3.23
C ALA A 108 -6.33 -5.83 3.41
N CYS A 109 -7.21 -4.85 3.60
CA CYS A 109 -6.85 -3.46 3.89
C CYS A 109 -6.11 -3.33 5.23
N ILE A 110 -6.63 -3.94 6.29
CA ILE A 110 -6.01 -3.91 7.63
C ILE A 110 -4.65 -4.58 7.61
N VAL A 111 -4.54 -5.78 7.01
CA VAL A 111 -3.25 -6.49 6.91
C VAL A 111 -2.23 -5.64 6.19
N THR A 112 -2.55 -5.17 4.98
CA THR A 112 -1.62 -4.40 4.15
C THR A 112 -1.20 -3.09 4.82
N SER A 113 -2.15 -2.35 5.39
CA SER A 113 -1.86 -1.08 6.07
C SER A 113 -0.99 -1.27 7.31
N ILE A 114 -1.30 -2.25 8.17
CA ILE A 114 -0.54 -2.47 9.40
C ILE A 114 0.90 -2.91 9.09
N LEU A 115 1.07 -3.82 8.12
CA LEU A 115 2.40 -4.25 7.67
C LEU A 115 3.28 -3.07 7.21
N TYR A 116 2.67 -2.10 6.55
CA TYR A 116 3.39 -0.95 6.00
C TYR A 116 3.52 0.24 6.97
N SER A 117 2.70 0.28 8.01
CA SER A 117 2.68 1.35 9.00
C SER A 117 3.85 1.34 9.99
N THR A 118 3.84 2.32 10.90
CA THR A 118 4.67 2.34 12.12
C THR A 118 4.22 1.35 13.20
N SER A 119 3.03 0.75 13.11
CA SER A 119 2.54 -0.23 14.08
C SER A 119 2.81 -1.68 13.68
N ALA A 120 3.55 -1.93 12.59
CA ALA A 120 3.91 -3.27 12.16
C ALA A 120 4.46 -4.12 13.33
N PRO A 121 4.19 -5.45 13.36
CA PRO A 121 4.75 -6.32 14.39
C PRO A 121 6.30 -6.26 14.35
N PRO A 122 6.97 -6.12 15.51
CA PRO A 122 8.41 -5.88 15.55
C PRO A 122 9.24 -7.07 15.03
N ASP A 123 8.75 -8.29 15.22
CA ASP A 123 9.46 -9.53 14.88
C ASP A 123 9.11 -10.08 13.49
N MET A 124 8.47 -9.26 12.64
CA MET A 124 8.02 -9.70 11.32
C MET A 124 9.14 -9.64 10.29
N SER A 125 9.48 -10.80 9.71
CA SER A 125 10.46 -10.83 8.62
C SER A 125 9.88 -10.22 7.33
N PRO A 126 10.71 -9.64 6.45
CA PRO A 126 10.25 -9.13 5.16
C PRO A 126 9.55 -10.18 4.29
N ASN A 127 9.99 -11.44 4.38
CA ASN A 127 9.39 -12.55 3.64
C ASN A 127 8.00 -12.88 4.15
N ASP A 128 7.81 -12.94 5.47
CA ASP A 128 6.48 -13.19 6.06
C ASP A 128 5.53 -12.04 5.74
N ALA A 129 6.01 -10.80 5.81
CA ALA A 129 5.22 -9.63 5.42
C ALA A 129 4.79 -9.71 3.95
N ASN A 130 5.70 -10.09 3.04
CA ASN A 130 5.37 -10.28 1.63
C ASN A 130 4.33 -11.38 1.42
N GLN A 131 4.45 -12.52 2.11
CA GLN A 131 3.46 -13.60 2.03
C GLN A 131 2.08 -13.16 2.52
N LEU A 132 2.01 -12.42 3.63
CA LEU A 132 0.75 -11.89 4.15
C LEU A 132 0.08 -10.90 3.20
N ALA A 133 0.86 -10.03 2.56
CA ALA A 133 0.34 -9.11 1.54
C ALA A 133 -0.13 -9.85 0.28
N GLN A 134 0.60 -10.88 -0.16
CA GLN A 134 0.18 -11.75 -1.26
C GLN A 134 -1.13 -12.49 -0.94
N HIS A 135 -1.29 -13.00 0.28
CA HIS A 135 -2.55 -13.60 0.72
C HIS A 135 -3.71 -12.60 0.74
N ALA A 136 -3.44 -11.35 1.16
CA ALA A 136 -4.43 -10.27 1.16
C ALA A 136 -4.89 -9.91 -0.27
N ALA A 137 -4.01 -9.87 -1.25
CA ALA A 137 -4.39 -9.69 -2.65
C ALA A 137 -5.10 -10.93 -3.21
N ALA A 138 -4.55 -12.12 -2.97
CA ALA A 138 -5.06 -13.38 -3.51
C ALA A 138 -6.50 -13.67 -3.10
N VAL A 139 -6.89 -13.37 -1.86
CA VAL A 139 -8.27 -13.60 -1.40
C VAL A 139 -9.28 -12.75 -2.17
N LEU A 140 -8.89 -11.53 -2.58
CA LEU A 140 -9.75 -10.63 -3.36
C LEU A 140 -9.84 -11.05 -4.82
N HIS A 141 -8.71 -11.45 -5.42
CA HIS A 141 -8.70 -12.00 -6.78
C HIS A 141 -9.56 -13.26 -6.89
N ARG A 142 -9.63 -14.09 -5.84
CA ARG A 142 -10.48 -15.30 -5.86
C ARG A 142 -11.97 -15.03 -5.65
N CYS A 143 -12.35 -13.83 -5.20
CA CYS A 143 -13.73 -13.36 -5.19
C CYS A 143 -14.17 -12.83 -6.56
N SER A 144 -13.24 -12.63 -7.49
CA SER A 144 -13.53 -12.12 -8.83
C SER A 144 -14.17 -13.19 -9.71
N VAL A 145 -15.18 -12.79 -10.47
CA VAL A 145 -15.85 -13.61 -11.48
C VAL A 145 -15.38 -13.21 -12.89
N GLU A 146 -14.97 -11.96 -13.08
CA GLU A 146 -14.53 -11.41 -14.37
C GLU A 146 -13.36 -10.42 -14.20
N GLU A 147 -12.49 -10.36 -15.20
CA GLU A 147 -11.43 -9.36 -15.24
C GLU A 147 -12.02 -7.94 -15.18
N SER A 148 -11.35 -7.05 -14.45
CA SER A 148 -11.83 -5.68 -14.19
C SER A 148 -13.11 -5.56 -13.35
N ASP A 149 -13.65 -6.66 -12.81
CA ASP A 149 -14.70 -6.55 -11.80
C ASP A 149 -14.16 -5.91 -10.50
N LEU A 150 -15.08 -5.57 -9.59
CA LEU A 150 -14.73 -4.84 -8.38
C LEU A 150 -13.71 -5.60 -7.50
N PRO A 151 -13.89 -6.89 -7.16
CA PRO A 151 -12.88 -7.67 -6.44
C PRO A 151 -11.51 -7.67 -7.13
N HIS A 152 -11.47 -7.87 -8.45
CA HIS A 152 -10.24 -7.85 -9.24
C HIS A 152 -9.51 -6.52 -9.10
N ARG A 153 -10.22 -5.41 -9.32
CA ARG A 153 -9.68 -4.05 -9.24
C ARG A 153 -9.08 -3.73 -7.87
N ILE A 154 -9.78 -4.12 -6.80
CA ILE A 154 -9.29 -3.91 -5.42
C ILE A 154 -8.03 -4.76 -5.17
N GLY A 155 -8.01 -6.01 -5.63
CA GLY A 155 -6.83 -6.88 -5.56
C GLY A 155 -5.61 -6.24 -6.22
N VAL A 156 -5.78 -5.75 -7.46
CA VAL A 156 -4.72 -5.05 -8.22
C VAL A 156 -4.21 -3.83 -7.45
N ILE A 157 -5.09 -3.02 -6.85
CA ILE A 157 -4.69 -1.84 -6.06
C ILE A 157 -3.82 -2.24 -4.88
N ILE A 158 -4.21 -3.27 -4.12
CA ILE A 158 -3.47 -3.74 -2.93
C ILE A 158 -2.12 -4.32 -3.33
N GLU A 159 -2.08 -5.16 -4.37
CA GLU A 159 -0.84 -5.74 -4.89
C GLU A 159 0.12 -4.66 -5.40
N THR A 160 -0.39 -3.75 -6.23
CA THR A 160 0.39 -2.63 -6.78
C THR A 160 0.97 -1.78 -5.66
N PHE A 161 0.13 -1.35 -4.72
CA PHE A 161 0.56 -0.57 -3.55
C PHE A 161 1.66 -1.29 -2.79
N TRP A 162 1.47 -2.59 -2.51
CA TRP A 162 2.48 -3.37 -1.81
C TRP A 162 3.81 -3.37 -2.58
N ASN A 163 3.80 -3.60 -3.89
CA ASN A 163 5.03 -3.69 -4.69
C ASN A 163 5.82 -2.37 -4.71
N ILE A 164 5.14 -1.23 -4.80
CA ILE A 164 5.80 0.09 -4.86
C ILE A 164 5.99 0.77 -3.49
N ARG A 165 5.55 0.13 -2.40
CA ARG A 165 5.51 0.74 -1.05
C ARG A 165 6.81 1.37 -0.57
N HIS A 166 7.95 0.90 -1.09
CA HIS A 166 9.28 1.42 -0.79
C HIS A 166 9.52 2.84 -1.35
N LEU A 167 8.72 3.29 -2.31
CA LEU A 167 8.74 4.63 -2.89
C LEU A 167 7.81 5.62 -2.17
N ILE A 168 7.01 5.12 -1.22
CA ILE A 168 6.01 5.89 -0.49
C ILE A 168 6.54 6.10 0.95
N PRO A 169 6.24 7.22 1.63
CA PRO A 169 6.52 7.37 3.05
C PRO A 169 5.65 6.43 3.90
N ARG A 170 6.19 5.94 5.02
CA ARG A 170 5.41 5.10 5.95
C ARG A 170 4.18 5.85 6.48
N ILE A 171 3.10 5.08 6.68
CA ILE A 171 1.80 5.61 7.08
C ILE A 171 1.59 5.54 8.60
N GLU A 172 0.92 6.55 9.13
CA GLU A 172 0.24 6.48 10.43
C GLU A 172 -1.09 5.74 10.24
N ILE A 173 -1.50 4.93 11.20
CA ILE A 173 -2.72 4.12 11.10
C ILE A 173 -3.94 4.91 11.57
N GLY A 174 -5.03 4.77 10.82
CA GLY A 174 -6.39 5.06 11.24
C GLY A 174 -7.00 6.26 10.51
N PRO A 175 -8.26 6.18 10.07
CA PRO A 175 -9.00 7.34 9.61
C PRO A 175 -9.11 8.39 10.73
N ARG A 176 -8.69 9.62 10.44
CA ARG A 176 -8.80 10.76 11.38
C ARG A 176 -10.25 11.15 11.67
N ALA A 177 -11.17 10.77 10.79
CA ALA A 177 -12.62 10.88 10.96
C ALA A 177 -13.30 9.78 10.14
N TRP A 178 -14.39 9.21 10.66
CA TRP A 178 -15.21 8.27 9.88
C TRP A 178 -16.00 9.02 8.82
N SER A 179 -16.15 8.40 7.65
CA SER A 179 -17.22 8.77 6.72
C SER A 179 -18.58 8.39 7.31
N ASP A 180 -19.66 9.03 6.85
CA ASP A 180 -21.06 8.68 7.21
C ASP A 180 -21.38 7.19 6.98
N ARG A 181 -20.60 6.50 6.15
CA ARG A 181 -20.69 5.05 5.88
C ARG A 181 -19.76 4.24 6.81
N LEU A 182 -20.10 4.19 8.09
CA LEU A 182 -19.31 3.55 9.16
C LEU A 182 -18.87 2.12 8.86
N GLY A 183 -19.71 1.34 8.18
CA GLY A 183 -19.42 -0.06 7.90
C GLY A 183 -18.32 -0.33 6.86
N VAL A 184 -17.88 0.70 6.13
CA VAL A 184 -16.90 0.58 5.03
C VAL A 184 -15.75 1.56 5.18
N GLY A 185 -15.75 2.36 6.26
CA GLY A 185 -14.81 3.46 6.44
C GLY A 185 -13.35 3.03 6.41
N MET A 186 -13.02 1.85 6.95
CA MET A 186 -11.66 1.31 6.89
C MET A 186 -11.21 0.97 5.47
N SER A 187 -12.02 0.20 4.74
CA SER A 187 -11.77 -0.11 3.33
C SER A 187 -11.59 1.15 2.48
N PHE A 188 -12.49 2.14 2.59
CA PHE A 188 -12.39 3.39 1.83
C PHE A 188 -11.14 4.18 2.18
N TRP A 189 -10.85 4.32 3.48
CA TRP A 189 -9.66 5.03 3.93
C TRP A 189 -8.38 4.38 3.39
N CYS A 190 -8.26 3.06 3.50
CA CYS A 190 -7.10 2.32 2.99
C CYS A 190 -6.97 2.43 1.47
N LEU A 191 -8.04 2.22 0.71
CA LEU A 191 -7.99 2.25 -0.76
C LEU A 191 -7.66 3.64 -1.28
N GLU A 192 -8.20 4.69 -0.67
CA GLU A 192 -7.87 6.07 -1.01
C GLU A 192 -6.41 6.40 -0.68
N LEU A 193 -5.91 5.93 0.48
CA LEU A 193 -4.51 6.06 0.86
C LEU A 193 -3.58 5.38 -0.15
N TYR A 194 -3.92 4.16 -0.57
CA TYR A 194 -3.14 3.41 -1.56
C TYR A 194 -3.15 4.12 -2.91
N LYS A 195 -4.32 4.54 -3.41
CA LYS A 195 -4.44 5.29 -4.67
C LYS A 195 -3.59 6.56 -4.65
N ARG A 196 -3.64 7.34 -3.57
CA ARG A 196 -2.82 8.56 -3.42
C ARG A 196 -1.33 8.25 -3.41
N GLY A 197 -0.92 7.22 -2.66
CA GLY A 197 0.48 6.77 -2.61
C GLY A 197 0.99 6.33 -3.98
N ILE A 198 0.19 5.57 -4.72
CA ILE A 198 0.51 5.10 -6.08
C ILE A 198 0.67 6.27 -7.05
N ARG A 199 -0.29 7.22 -7.06
CA ARG A 199 -0.20 8.42 -7.91
C ARG A 199 1.01 9.29 -7.57
N ALA A 200 1.32 9.46 -6.29
CA ALA A 200 2.48 10.23 -5.86
C ALA A 200 3.80 9.57 -6.31
N ALA A 201 3.91 8.24 -6.18
CA ALA A 201 5.08 7.49 -6.62
C ALA A 201 5.25 7.56 -8.15
N GLN A 202 4.16 7.48 -8.91
CA GLN A 202 4.18 7.66 -10.36
C GLN A 202 4.71 9.06 -10.75
N MET A 203 4.15 10.13 -10.20
CA MET A 203 4.58 11.50 -10.50
C MET A 203 6.06 11.73 -10.18
N ASN A 204 6.55 11.14 -9.09
CA ASN A 204 7.97 11.21 -8.72
C ASN A 204 8.86 10.46 -9.73
N SER A 205 8.43 9.28 -10.20
CA SER A 205 9.14 8.50 -11.23
C SER A 205 9.20 9.28 -12.56
N GLU A 206 8.08 9.84 -13.01
CA GLU A 206 8.01 10.63 -14.24
C GLU A 206 8.90 11.88 -14.16
N THR A 207 8.90 12.56 -13.01
CA THR A 207 9.76 13.73 -12.76
C THR A 207 11.23 13.35 -12.79
N ALA A 208 11.61 12.22 -12.16
CA ALA A 208 12.99 11.71 -12.20
C ALA A 208 13.42 11.33 -13.63
N ALA A 209 12.54 10.67 -14.38
CA ALA A 209 12.80 10.32 -15.78
C ALA A 209 12.97 11.57 -16.66
N ALA A 210 12.17 12.63 -16.43
CA ALA A 210 12.32 13.90 -17.13
C ALA A 210 13.64 14.61 -16.79
N ALA A 211 14.06 14.59 -15.52
CA ALA A 211 15.33 15.15 -15.09
C ALA A 211 16.52 14.43 -15.73
N ASN A 212 16.50 13.09 -15.78
CA ASN A 212 17.54 12.29 -16.44
C ASN A 212 17.64 12.61 -17.93
N ARG A 213 16.51 12.72 -18.63
CA ARG A 213 16.50 13.13 -20.06
C ARG A 213 17.07 14.53 -20.27
N ALA A 214 16.78 15.46 -19.36
CA ALA A 214 17.33 16.81 -19.43
C ALA A 214 18.87 16.81 -19.22
N ASP A 215 19.35 16.02 -18.26
CA ASP A 215 20.78 15.88 -17.98
C ASP A 215 21.54 15.24 -19.16
N GLU A 216 20.97 14.20 -19.78
CA GLU A 216 21.51 13.60 -21.02
C GLU A 216 21.61 14.63 -22.16
N LEU A 217 20.59 15.47 -22.36
CA LEU A 217 20.61 16.52 -23.37
C LEU A 217 21.68 17.59 -23.08
N ILE A 218 21.84 17.98 -21.82
CA ILE A 218 22.87 18.92 -21.38
C ILE A 218 24.27 18.33 -21.61
N HIS A 219 24.50 17.07 -21.20
CA HIS A 219 25.76 16.38 -21.41
C HIS A 219 26.07 16.14 -22.89
N ALA A 220 25.07 15.82 -23.72
CA ALA A 220 25.22 15.69 -25.16
C ALA A 220 25.58 17.04 -25.82
N HIS A 221 24.99 18.15 -25.37
CA HIS A 221 25.33 19.49 -25.84
C HIS A 221 26.76 19.89 -25.46
N CYS A 222 27.17 19.63 -24.22
CA CYS A 222 28.53 19.86 -23.74
C CYS A 222 29.57 19.05 -24.53
N ARG A 223 29.32 17.75 -24.79
CA ARG A 223 30.19 16.91 -25.63
C ARG A 223 30.29 17.41 -27.07
N LYS A 224 29.17 17.81 -27.70
CA LYS A 224 29.20 18.41 -29.05
C LYS A 224 30.01 19.71 -29.09
N ARG A 225 29.92 20.54 -28.05
CA ARG A 225 30.67 21.80 -27.95
C ARG A 225 32.16 21.56 -27.74
N GLN A 226 32.53 20.56 -26.95
CA GLN A 226 33.92 20.16 -26.73
C GLN A 226 34.56 19.53 -27.97
N ASN A 227 33.84 18.67 -28.70
CA ASN A 227 34.30 18.11 -29.97
C ASN A 227 34.45 19.19 -31.06
N ARG A 228 33.57 20.20 -31.08
CA ARG A 228 33.71 21.34 -32.00
C ARG A 228 34.94 22.19 -31.68
N ALA A 229 35.25 22.39 -30.39
CA ALA A 229 36.44 23.13 -29.97
C ALA A 229 37.73 22.39 -30.31
N GLN A 230 37.77 21.06 -30.19
CA GLN A 230 38.92 20.23 -30.58
C GLN A 230 39.16 20.19 -32.09
N HIS A 231 38.09 20.15 -32.91
CA HIS A 231 38.22 20.18 -34.37
C HIS A 231 38.64 21.55 -34.95
N SER A 232 38.51 22.64 -34.17
CA SER A 232 39.02 23.97 -34.55
C SER A 232 40.50 24.21 -34.19
N THR A 233 41.22 23.20 -33.69
CA THR A 233 42.64 23.30 -33.29
C THR A 233 43.62 22.52 -34.17
N GLU A 234 43.20 21.89 -35.26
CA GLU A 234 44.13 21.27 -36.23
C GLU A 234 44.29 22.12 -37.50
N SER A 235 45.33 22.96 -37.50
CA SER A 235 46.08 23.32 -38.69
C SER A 235 47.58 23.27 -38.34
N PRO A 236 48.44 22.70 -39.21
CA PRO A 236 49.79 22.32 -38.83
C PRO A 236 50.75 23.50 -38.97
N ALA A 237 51.63 23.68 -37.98
CA ALA A 237 52.86 24.44 -38.15
C ALA A 237 54.03 23.61 -37.59
N VAL A 238 55.05 23.51 -38.44
CA VAL A 238 56.19 22.60 -38.38
C VAL A 238 57.38 23.27 -37.67
N GLU A 239 58.08 22.49 -36.81
CA GLU A 239 59.49 22.58 -36.37
C GLU A 239 60.01 23.83 -35.61
N ASN A 240 60.98 23.80 -34.69
CA ASN A 240 61.95 22.83 -34.19
C ASN A 240 62.58 23.38 -32.87
N GLY A 241 63.08 22.53 -31.95
CA GLY A 241 64.10 22.90 -30.96
C GLY A 241 63.85 22.48 -29.49
N VAL A 242 64.70 21.59 -28.98
CA VAL A 242 64.64 20.79 -27.72
C VAL A 242 65.61 21.38 -26.65
N PRO A 243 65.77 20.82 -25.43
CA PRO A 243 64.92 20.79 -24.23
C PRO A 243 65.52 21.55 -23.02
N ALA A 244 64.74 21.80 -21.96
CA ALA A 244 65.31 22.02 -20.62
C ALA A 244 64.38 21.45 -19.52
N SER A 245 64.95 20.54 -18.74
CA SER A 245 64.35 19.78 -17.65
C SER A 245 63.98 20.65 -16.45
N THR A 246 62.81 20.41 -15.84
CA THR A 246 62.71 20.31 -14.37
C THR A 246 61.43 19.58 -13.99
N ALA A 247 61.60 18.40 -13.41
CA ALA A 247 60.56 17.71 -12.66
C ALA A 247 60.38 18.43 -11.32
N LEU A 248 59.14 18.70 -10.93
CA LEU A 248 58.71 18.72 -9.53
C LEU A 248 57.25 18.26 -9.49
N GLN A 249 57.09 17.04 -8.99
CA GLN A 249 55.85 16.46 -8.53
C GLN A 249 55.21 17.38 -7.49
N SER A 250 53.89 17.55 -7.52
CA SER A 250 53.13 18.05 -6.38
C SER A 250 51.83 17.29 -6.30
N ALA A 251 51.63 16.73 -5.11
CA ALA A 251 50.75 15.65 -4.79
C ALA A 251 49.27 16.03 -4.88
N ALA A 252 48.47 15.01 -5.20
CA ALA A 252 47.05 15.00 -4.99
C ALA A 252 46.70 15.37 -3.54
N THR A 253 45.78 16.32 -3.38
CA THR A 253 44.96 16.44 -2.17
C THR A 253 43.51 16.43 -2.61
N SER A 254 42.92 15.25 -2.57
CA SER A 254 41.49 15.02 -2.66
C SER A 254 40.82 15.69 -1.46
N VAL A 255 40.17 16.83 -1.68
CA VAL A 255 39.26 17.40 -0.70
C VAL A 255 37.93 16.65 -0.84
N SER A 256 37.71 15.72 0.09
CA SER A 256 36.45 15.00 0.26
C SER A 256 35.32 15.98 0.62
N HIS A 257 34.52 16.37 -0.37
CA HIS A 257 33.17 16.85 -0.11
C HIS A 257 32.26 15.63 0.14
N PRO A 258 31.44 15.60 1.20
CA PRO A 258 30.40 14.60 1.35
C PRO A 258 29.23 15.01 0.43
N SER A 259 29.39 14.76 -0.87
CA SER A 259 28.25 14.77 -1.78
C SER A 259 27.43 13.50 -1.51
N ASN A 260 26.35 13.66 -0.74
CA ASN A 260 25.19 12.75 -0.77
C ASN A 260 24.61 12.79 -2.19
N MET A 261 25.29 12.13 -3.13
CA MET A 261 24.74 11.84 -4.44
C MET A 261 23.92 10.57 -4.26
N LEU A 262 22.59 10.72 -4.35
CA LEU A 262 21.69 9.65 -4.76
C LEU A 262 22.36 8.93 -5.93
N GLN A 263 22.78 7.69 -5.69
CA GLN A 263 23.23 6.82 -6.78
C GLN A 263 22.10 6.74 -7.81
N PRO A 264 22.38 6.88 -9.11
CA PRO A 264 21.38 6.63 -10.13
C PRO A 264 20.98 5.17 -9.99
N MET A 265 19.76 4.92 -9.53
CA MET A 265 19.19 3.58 -9.55
C MET A 265 19.21 3.15 -11.01
N ALA A 266 19.95 2.08 -11.32
CA ALA A 266 19.80 1.39 -12.58
C ALA A 266 18.36 0.85 -12.60
N MET A 267 17.47 1.61 -13.24
CA MET A 267 16.06 1.25 -13.35
C MET A 267 15.97 -0.02 -14.19
N GLY A 268 15.42 -1.08 -13.60
CA GLY A 268 14.79 -2.14 -14.37
C GLY A 268 13.62 -1.60 -15.22
N PRO A 269 12.82 -2.45 -15.86
CA PRO A 269 11.61 -2.00 -16.55
C PRO A 269 10.78 -1.10 -15.62
N ASP A 270 10.28 0.02 -16.17
CA ASP A 270 9.51 1.01 -15.43
C ASP A 270 8.22 0.36 -14.90
N ILE A 271 8.19 0.10 -13.60
CA ILE A 271 7.12 -0.63 -12.90
C ILE A 271 5.74 0.02 -13.13
N PHE A 272 5.72 1.32 -13.47
CA PHE A 272 4.49 2.05 -13.71
C PHE A 272 3.93 1.92 -15.14
N GLN A 273 4.68 1.35 -16.09
CA GLN A 273 4.22 1.10 -17.46
C GLN A 273 3.31 -0.13 -17.57
N GLU A 274 3.42 -1.06 -16.63
CA GLU A 274 2.62 -2.29 -16.59
C GLU A 274 1.31 -2.12 -15.80
N ILE A 275 1.11 -0.97 -15.15
CA ILE A 275 -0.09 -0.69 -14.35
C ILE A 275 -1.20 -0.18 -15.28
N ASP A 276 -2.32 -0.90 -15.31
CA ASP A 276 -3.55 -0.40 -15.93
C ASP A 276 -4.19 0.69 -15.05
N TRP A 277 -3.96 1.95 -15.44
CA TRP A 277 -4.45 3.12 -14.70
C TRP A 277 -5.97 3.29 -14.73
N SER A 278 -6.67 2.67 -15.70
CA SER A 278 -8.14 2.70 -15.77
C SER A 278 -8.77 2.10 -14.50
N MET A 279 -8.10 1.11 -13.91
CA MET A 279 -8.49 0.45 -12.66
C MET A 279 -8.56 1.40 -11.46
N PHE A 280 -7.85 2.53 -11.52
CA PHE A 280 -7.72 3.51 -10.43
C PHE A 280 -8.54 4.78 -10.67
N THR A 281 -8.90 5.08 -11.91
CA THR A 281 -9.57 6.32 -12.33
C THR A 281 -11.08 6.20 -12.40
N ASP A 282 -11.62 5.02 -12.69
CA ASP A 282 -13.07 4.82 -12.59
C ASP A 282 -13.44 4.84 -11.10
N ASP A 283 -14.32 5.76 -10.70
CA ASP A 283 -14.87 5.75 -9.36
C ASP A 283 -15.38 4.34 -9.06
N PHE A 284 -15.00 3.80 -7.91
CA PHE A 284 -15.66 2.60 -7.44
C PHE A 284 -17.15 2.96 -7.40
N GLY A 285 -17.99 2.26 -8.16
CA GLY A 285 -19.44 2.53 -8.30
C GLY A 285 -20.26 2.44 -6.99
N TRP A 286 -19.59 2.55 -5.85
CA TRP A 286 -20.10 2.74 -4.51
C TRP A 286 -20.50 4.20 -4.25
N ILE A 287 -19.90 5.15 -4.99
CA ILE A 287 -20.25 6.58 -5.03
C ILE A 287 -21.02 6.84 -6.32
N GLY A 288 -22.20 6.27 -6.43
CA GLY A 288 -23.21 6.83 -7.31
C GLY A 288 -24.04 7.82 -6.49
N ASP A 289 -24.19 9.06 -6.98
CA ASP A 289 -25.45 9.79 -6.78
C ASP A 289 -26.64 8.98 -7.33
N GLU A 290 -26.36 7.99 -8.19
CA GLU A 290 -27.21 6.84 -8.44
C GLU A 290 -26.61 5.59 -7.79
N GLY A 291 -26.89 5.41 -6.50
CA GLY A 291 -26.58 4.15 -5.82
C GLY A 291 -27.30 3.02 -6.56
N VAL A 292 -26.53 2.15 -7.22
CA VAL A 292 -27.05 0.84 -7.64
C VAL A 292 -27.33 0.08 -6.36
N LEU A 293 -28.59 0.20 -5.91
CA LEU A 293 -29.18 -0.64 -4.88
C LEU A 293 -29.11 -2.08 -5.38
N LEU A 294 -28.06 -2.79 -4.99
CA LEU A 294 -28.06 -4.24 -4.97
C LEU A 294 -29.08 -4.68 -3.92
N GLY A 295 -30.32 -4.83 -4.38
CA GLY A 295 -31.37 -5.57 -3.71
C GLY A 295 -32.47 -4.73 -3.08
N LEU A 296 -33.51 -4.46 -3.86
CA LEU A 296 -34.90 -4.70 -3.44
C LEU A 296 -35.65 -5.30 -4.65
N PRO A 297 -36.65 -6.17 -4.42
CA PRO A 297 -37.45 -6.79 -5.48
C PRO A 297 -38.21 -5.78 -6.35
#